data_AF-A0A9Q6ZAR9-F1
#
_entry.id   AF-A0A9Q6ZAR9-F1
#
_cell.length_a   1.000
_cell.length_b   1.000
_cell.length_c   1.000
_cell.angle_alpha   90.00
_cell.angle_beta   90.00
_cell.angle_gamma   90.00
#
_symmetry.space_group_name_H-M   'P 1'
#
loop_
_entity.id
_entity.type
_entity.pdbx_description
1 polymer ?
#
loop_
_entity_poly.entity_id
_entity_poly.type
_entity_poly.pdbx_seq_one_letter_code
_entity_poly.pdbx_strand_id
1 'polypeptide(L)'
;MANEISTLPHYQLAAAETINEQVLAVLSDKSQNFKNAFAMANAISIIRNTLTPEVMQPIMSLAGSKLGFRTDKDKPSKGQTPQPYSLDIVKDCLIDAVLLGLNPTGNQFNIIASNMYVTKEGFTFLLKKIKGLRYSIIYPSTNFAQNRETAQVNCEVTYQIGEEKPIKQLLEFTVKSGPYATTDSCNGKAERKAKCWLYNHIEGTDITDGDAEDIQYTEVSSTRLSKEEQIKEKELSRLKDHLERADKLSAILQVKQSIADSDNFELQELYNSKENELIPLAIQGIENLKDLEKLSPHIEQIEHIVLLDDKKRELGAQA
;
A
#
# COMPACT_ATOMS: atom_id res chain seq x y z
N MET A 1 -39.69 -18.33 -19.29
CA MET A 1 -38.32 -17.84 -19.01
C MET A 1 -38.44 -16.89 -17.84
N ALA A 2 -37.98 -17.30 -16.67
CA ALA A 2 -38.05 -16.46 -15.48
C ALA A 2 -37.07 -15.29 -15.68
N ASN A 3 -37.59 -14.07 -15.72
CA ASN A 3 -36.75 -12.88 -15.57
C ASN A 3 -36.14 -12.98 -14.17
N GLU A 4 -34.86 -13.34 -14.08
CA GLU A 4 -34.11 -13.10 -12.86
C GLU A 4 -34.12 -11.59 -12.64
N ILE A 5 -34.93 -11.15 -11.67
CA ILE A 5 -34.80 -9.80 -11.13
C ILE A 5 -33.45 -9.80 -10.42
N SER A 6 -32.42 -9.37 -11.14
CA SER A 6 -31.13 -9.08 -10.52
C SER A 6 -31.41 -8.06 -9.42
N THR A 7 -31.21 -8.47 -8.17
CA THR A 7 -31.32 -7.60 -7.00
C THR A 7 -30.18 -6.57 -6.93
N LEU A 8 -29.23 -6.65 -7.86
CA LEU A 8 -28.11 -5.74 -7.97
C LEU A 8 -28.53 -4.48 -8.73
N PRO A 9 -28.19 -3.29 -8.20
CA PRO A 9 -28.25 -2.05 -8.96
C PRO A 9 -27.52 -2.17 -10.31
N HIS A 10 -28.07 -1.53 -11.35
CA HIS A 10 -27.54 -1.62 -12.71
C HIS A 10 -26.05 -1.25 -12.83
N TYR A 11 -25.60 -0.24 -12.07
CA TYR A 11 -24.18 0.17 -12.07
C TYR A 11 -23.25 -0.90 -11.48
N GLN A 12 -23.71 -1.73 -10.53
CA GLN A 12 -22.93 -2.84 -9.98
C GLN A 12 -22.86 -4.00 -10.98
N LEU A 13 -23.95 -4.24 -11.72
CA LEU A 13 -23.99 -5.25 -12.77
C LEU A 13 -23.02 -4.89 -13.91
N ALA A 14 -23.08 -3.65 -14.41
CA ALA A 14 -22.18 -3.16 -15.45
C ALA A 14 -20.71 -3.18 -15.01
N ALA A 15 -20.43 -2.85 -13.74
CA ALA A 15 -19.10 -2.96 -13.18
C ALA A 15 -18.62 -4.42 -13.15
N ALA A 16 -19.46 -5.36 -12.70
CA ALA A 16 -19.11 -6.77 -12.66
C ALA A 16 -18.84 -7.35 -14.06
N GLU A 17 -19.66 -6.99 -15.06
CA GLU A 17 -19.45 -7.38 -16.47
C GLU A 17 -18.11 -6.86 -16.99
N THR A 18 -17.82 -5.56 -16.79
CA THR A 18 -16.56 -4.94 -17.20
C THR A 18 -15.35 -5.64 -16.57
N ILE A 19 -15.42 -5.93 -15.26
CA ILE A 19 -14.33 -6.61 -14.55
C ILE A 19 -14.13 -8.03 -15.09
N ASN A 20 -15.21 -8.78 -15.30
CA ASN A 20 -15.15 -10.14 -15.85
C ASN A 20 -14.50 -10.16 -17.24
N GLU A 21 -14.85 -9.20 -18.10
CA GLU A 21 -14.23 -9.08 -19.43
C GLU A 21 -12.72 -8.85 -19.34
N GLN A 22 -12.28 -7.93 -18.47
CA GLN A 22 -10.85 -7.66 -18.28
C GLN A 22 -10.09 -8.86 -17.70
N VAL A 23 -10.69 -9.53 -16.70
CA VAL A 23 -10.10 -10.72 -16.09
C VAL A 23 -9.97 -11.86 -17.11
N LEU A 24 -11.00 -12.11 -17.91
CA LEU A 24 -10.96 -13.13 -18.96
C LEU A 24 -9.91 -12.81 -20.03
N ALA A 25 -9.80 -11.56 -20.45
CA ALA A 25 -8.80 -11.13 -21.42
C ALA A 25 -7.38 -11.45 -20.92
N VAL A 26 -7.08 -11.11 -19.66
CA VAL A 26 -5.78 -11.39 -19.04
C VAL A 26 -5.52 -12.88 -18.84
N LEU A 27 -6.50 -13.63 -18.32
CA LEU A 27 -6.33 -15.05 -18.01
C LEU A 27 -6.23 -15.94 -19.26
N SER A 28 -6.75 -15.49 -20.40
CA SER A 28 -6.78 -16.26 -21.65
C SER A 28 -5.44 -16.32 -22.39
N ASP A 29 -4.55 -15.34 -22.20
CA ASP A 29 -3.26 -15.26 -22.87
C ASP A 29 -2.11 -15.48 -21.87
N LYS A 30 -1.61 -16.72 -21.79
CA LYS A 30 -0.49 -17.11 -20.90
C LYS A 30 0.90 -16.81 -21.48
N SER A 31 1.02 -16.09 -22.59
CA SER A 31 2.34 -15.83 -23.20
C SER A 31 3.18 -14.84 -22.38
N GLN A 32 4.47 -15.11 -22.18
CA GLN A 32 5.36 -14.21 -21.42
C GLN A 32 6.00 -13.18 -22.36
N ASN A 33 5.20 -12.23 -22.88
CA ASN A 33 5.69 -11.18 -23.77
C ASN A 33 5.27 -9.77 -23.29
N PHE A 34 5.92 -8.73 -23.83
CA PHE A 34 5.64 -7.34 -23.48
C PHE A 34 4.20 -6.89 -23.78
N LYS A 35 3.52 -7.51 -24.77
CA LYS A 35 2.10 -7.19 -25.04
C LYS A 35 1.23 -7.60 -23.86
N ASN A 36 1.54 -8.72 -23.22
CA ASN A 36 0.83 -9.18 -22.02
C ASN A 36 1.10 -8.28 -20.81
N ALA A 37 2.29 -7.70 -20.69
CA ALA A 37 2.55 -6.69 -19.66
C ALA A 37 1.66 -5.44 -19.85
N PHE A 38 1.52 -4.95 -21.08
CA PHE A 38 0.61 -3.83 -21.38
C PHE A 38 -0.86 -4.20 -21.19
N ALA A 39 -1.27 -5.41 -21.61
CA ALA A 39 -2.63 -5.90 -21.40
C ALA A 39 -2.97 -5.98 -19.91
N MET A 40 -2.06 -6.50 -19.10
CA MET A 40 -2.19 -6.56 -17.63
C MET A 40 -2.30 -5.15 -17.03
N ALA A 41 -1.40 -4.23 -17.38
CA ALA A 41 -1.42 -2.86 -16.86
C ALA A 41 -2.72 -2.12 -17.22
N ASN A 42 -3.19 -2.29 -18.45
CA ASN A 42 -4.46 -1.70 -18.90
C ASN A 42 -5.65 -2.31 -18.16
N ALA A 43 -5.70 -3.64 -18.01
CA ALA A 43 -6.75 -4.33 -17.27
C ALA A 43 -6.81 -3.84 -15.82
N ILE A 44 -5.67 -3.76 -15.13
CA ILE A 44 -5.58 -3.23 -13.76
C ILE A 44 -6.12 -1.81 -13.69
N SER A 45 -5.73 -0.94 -14.64
CA SER A 45 -6.21 0.44 -14.69
C SER A 45 -7.73 0.53 -14.86
N ILE A 46 -8.29 -0.23 -15.81
CA ILE A 46 -9.73 -0.28 -16.07
C ILE A 46 -10.49 -0.80 -14.86
N ILE A 47 -10.05 -1.92 -14.27
CA ILE A 47 -10.69 -2.50 -13.08
C ILE A 47 -10.64 -1.51 -11.92
N ARG A 48 -9.49 -0.88 -11.66
CA ARG A 48 -9.32 0.10 -10.58
C ARG A 48 -10.28 1.30 -10.72
N ASN A 49 -10.46 1.79 -11.95
CA ASN A 49 -11.37 2.90 -12.25
C ASN A 49 -12.85 2.47 -12.19
N THR A 50 -13.15 1.21 -12.51
CA THR A 50 -14.48 0.62 -12.43
C THR A 50 -14.93 0.42 -10.98
N LEU A 51 -13.99 0.09 -10.09
CA LEU A 51 -14.23 -0.07 -8.65
C LEU A 51 -14.36 1.30 -7.95
N THR A 52 -15.43 2.03 -8.25
CA THR A 52 -15.77 3.30 -7.57
C THR A 52 -16.13 3.07 -6.10
N PRO A 53 -16.15 4.11 -5.25
CA PRO A 53 -16.59 3.96 -3.86
C PRO A 53 -17.95 3.30 -3.69
N GLU A 54 -18.90 3.61 -4.57
CA GLU A 54 -20.27 3.08 -4.56
C GLU A 54 -20.33 1.61 -4.98
N VAL A 55 -19.47 1.20 -5.92
CA VAL A 55 -19.32 -0.20 -6.34
C VAL A 55 -18.61 -1.01 -5.25
N MET A 56 -17.63 -0.40 -4.58
CA MET A 56 -16.87 -1.04 -3.50
C MET A 56 -17.66 -1.18 -2.20
N GLN A 57 -18.67 -0.36 -1.93
CA GLN A 57 -19.44 -0.40 -0.68
C GLN A 57 -19.91 -1.81 -0.24
N PRO A 58 -20.56 -2.62 -1.10
CA PRO A 58 -20.93 -4.00 -0.73
C PRO A 58 -19.72 -4.90 -0.49
N ILE A 59 -18.62 -4.71 -1.24
CA ILE A 59 -17.38 -5.47 -1.04
C ILE A 59 -16.72 -5.10 0.29
N MET A 60 -16.69 -3.82 0.65
CA MET A 60 -16.18 -3.36 1.94
C MET A 60 -16.98 -3.96 3.09
N SER A 61 -18.28 -4.21 2.89
CA SER A 61 -19.15 -4.86 3.88
C SER A 61 -18.85 -6.37 4.06
N LEU A 62 -18.13 -6.98 3.11
CA LEU A 62 -17.65 -8.36 3.20
C LEU A 62 -16.33 -8.46 3.99
N ALA A 63 -15.59 -7.36 4.11
CA ALA A 63 -14.32 -7.31 4.82
C ALA A 63 -14.48 -7.66 6.31
N GLY A 64 -13.60 -8.50 6.80
CA GLY A 64 -13.60 -8.98 8.18
C GLY A 64 -14.65 -10.03 8.50
N SER A 65 -15.30 -10.60 7.49
CA SER A 65 -16.34 -11.62 7.65
C SER A 65 -15.90 -12.99 7.13
N LYS A 66 -16.46 -14.06 7.71
CA LYS A 66 -16.21 -15.44 7.24
C LYS A 66 -16.84 -15.71 5.86
N LEU A 67 -17.93 -15.03 5.53
CA LEU A 67 -18.61 -15.18 4.23
C LEU A 67 -17.90 -14.36 3.13
N GLY A 68 -17.21 -13.30 3.50
CA GLY A 68 -16.39 -12.46 2.64
C GLY A 68 -14.93 -12.88 2.64
N PHE A 69 -14.08 -11.99 3.14
CA PHE A 69 -12.65 -12.20 3.37
C PHE A 69 -12.25 -11.64 4.73
N ARG A 70 -11.25 -12.23 5.37
CA ARG A 70 -10.72 -11.76 6.67
C ARG A 70 -9.57 -10.79 6.49
N THR A 71 -9.35 -9.99 7.53
CA THR A 71 -8.19 -9.11 7.62
C THR A 71 -7.46 -9.29 8.96
N ASP A 72 -6.16 -9.04 8.97
CA ASP A 72 -5.37 -8.99 10.22
C ASP A 72 -5.75 -7.81 11.13
N LYS A 73 -6.58 -6.88 10.65
CA LYS A 73 -7.10 -5.73 11.41
C LYS A 73 -8.52 -5.94 11.97
N ASP A 74 -9.09 -7.14 11.80
CA ASP A 74 -10.44 -7.48 12.29
C ASP A 74 -10.52 -7.50 13.82
N LYS A 75 -9.39 -7.74 14.50
CA LYS A 75 -9.30 -7.86 15.96
C LYS A 75 -8.53 -6.68 16.54
N PRO A 76 -9.20 -5.60 16.97
CA PRO A 76 -8.50 -4.54 17.69
C PRO A 76 -7.97 -5.08 19.02
N SER A 77 -6.81 -4.58 19.44
CA SER A 77 -6.33 -4.75 20.82
C SER A 77 -7.34 -4.15 21.80
N LYS A 78 -7.39 -4.69 23.03
CA LYS A 78 -8.31 -4.19 24.07
C LYS A 78 -8.18 -2.66 24.21
N GLY A 79 -9.30 -1.95 24.07
CA GLY A 79 -9.37 -0.49 24.18
C GLY A 79 -9.08 0.29 22.88
N GLN A 80 -8.78 -0.38 21.77
CA GLN A 80 -8.59 0.26 20.48
C GLN A 80 -9.85 0.16 19.61
N THR A 81 -10.09 1.19 18.80
CA THR A 81 -11.12 1.15 17.76
C THR A 81 -10.64 0.24 16.62
N PRO A 82 -11.49 -0.60 16.01
CA PRO A 82 -11.14 -1.31 14.79
C PRO A 82 -10.59 -0.33 13.75
N GLN A 83 -9.42 -0.64 13.19
CA GLN A 83 -8.83 0.14 12.11
C GLN A 83 -8.87 -0.69 10.83
N PRO A 84 -10.03 -0.82 10.17
CA PRO A 84 -10.10 -1.58 8.91
C PRO A 84 -9.17 -0.98 7.86
N TYR A 85 -8.79 -1.78 6.87
CA TYR A 85 -8.04 -1.28 5.73
C TYR A 85 -8.81 -0.19 4.98
N SER A 86 -8.07 0.75 4.40
CA SER A 86 -8.65 1.79 3.53
C SER A 86 -9.26 1.17 2.28
N LEU A 87 -10.15 1.92 1.64
CA LEU A 87 -10.77 1.52 0.38
C LEU A 87 -9.72 1.17 -0.68
N ASP A 88 -8.65 1.95 -0.79
CA ASP A 88 -7.60 1.74 -1.79
C ASP A 88 -6.84 0.42 -1.57
N ILE A 89 -6.50 0.09 -0.32
CA ILE A 89 -5.83 -1.18 0.00
C ILE A 89 -6.75 -2.37 -0.32
N VAL A 90 -8.03 -2.29 0.09
CA VAL A 90 -8.99 -3.36 -0.21
C VAL A 90 -9.19 -3.51 -1.71
N LYS A 91 -9.24 -2.40 -2.44
CA LYS A 91 -9.37 -2.38 -3.90
C LYS A 91 -8.19 -3.05 -4.58
N ASP A 92 -6.96 -2.69 -4.21
CA ASP A 92 -5.76 -3.29 -4.81
C ASP A 92 -5.68 -4.79 -4.52
N CYS A 93 -5.93 -5.22 -3.29
CA CYS A 93 -5.97 -6.65 -2.96
C CYS A 93 -7.10 -7.40 -3.68
N LEU A 94 -8.25 -6.76 -3.91
CA LEU A 94 -9.33 -7.36 -4.69
C LEU A 94 -8.90 -7.58 -6.14
N ILE A 95 -8.23 -6.59 -6.75
CA ILE A 95 -7.74 -6.67 -8.13
C ILE A 95 -6.79 -7.88 -8.27
N ASP A 96 -5.82 -8.02 -7.36
CA ASP A 96 -4.91 -9.16 -7.35
C ASP A 96 -5.67 -10.49 -7.25
N ALA A 97 -6.65 -10.57 -6.35
CA ALA A 97 -7.43 -11.77 -6.14
C ALA A 97 -8.24 -12.17 -7.38
N VAL A 98 -8.93 -11.22 -8.02
CA VAL A 98 -9.77 -11.53 -9.21
C VAL A 98 -8.93 -11.85 -10.43
N LEU A 99 -7.75 -11.23 -10.58
CA LEU A 99 -6.80 -11.56 -11.65
C LEU A 99 -6.14 -12.94 -11.45
N LEU A 100 -6.09 -13.46 -10.22
CA LEU A 100 -5.77 -14.87 -9.94
C LEU A 100 -6.98 -15.81 -10.10
N GLY A 101 -8.17 -15.28 -10.38
CA GLY A 101 -9.40 -16.05 -10.56
C GLY A 101 -10.12 -16.44 -9.26
N LEU A 102 -9.85 -15.73 -8.15
CA LEU A 102 -10.53 -15.86 -6.86
C LEU A 102 -11.73 -14.91 -6.77
N ASN A 103 -12.54 -15.04 -5.72
CA ASN A 103 -13.72 -14.21 -5.46
C ASN A 103 -13.63 -13.52 -4.09
N PRO A 104 -14.28 -12.34 -3.92
CA PRO A 104 -14.42 -11.67 -2.62
C PRO A 104 -15.32 -12.38 -1.61
N THR A 105 -15.88 -13.53 -1.98
CA THR A 105 -16.78 -14.33 -1.14
C THR A 105 -16.23 -15.73 -0.91
N GLY A 106 -16.62 -16.34 0.20
CA GLY A 106 -16.23 -17.71 0.55
C GLY A 106 -14.83 -17.80 1.12
N ASN A 107 -14.31 -16.71 1.68
CA ASN A 107 -12.99 -16.61 2.31
C ASN A 107 -11.87 -17.06 1.36
N GLN A 108 -11.94 -16.74 0.06
CA GLN A 108 -10.98 -17.24 -0.94
C GLN A 108 -9.64 -16.51 -0.92
N PHE A 109 -9.65 -15.25 -0.53
CA PHE A 109 -8.45 -14.50 -0.19
C PHE A 109 -8.65 -13.80 1.17
N ASN A 110 -7.56 -13.36 1.78
CA ASN A 110 -7.53 -12.49 2.96
C ASN A 110 -6.58 -11.31 2.71
N ILE A 111 -6.72 -10.26 3.50
CA ILE A 111 -5.79 -9.12 3.49
C ILE A 111 -4.97 -9.15 4.77
N ILE A 112 -3.66 -9.32 4.65
CA ILE A 112 -2.73 -9.31 5.79
C ILE A 112 -1.62 -8.33 5.45
N ALA A 113 -1.23 -7.46 6.39
CA ALA A 113 -0.20 -6.45 6.17
C ALA A 113 -0.36 -5.68 4.82
N SER A 114 -1.61 -5.33 4.45
CA SER A 114 -1.97 -4.65 3.19
C SER A 114 -1.71 -5.43 1.88
N ASN A 115 -1.44 -6.74 1.95
CA ASN A 115 -1.24 -7.60 0.79
C ASN A 115 -2.35 -8.66 0.69
N MET A 116 -2.60 -9.15 -0.52
CA MET A 116 -3.56 -10.21 -0.80
C MET A 116 -2.93 -11.59 -0.56
N TYR A 117 -3.65 -12.45 0.17
CA TYR A 117 -3.23 -13.82 0.46
C TYR A 117 -4.30 -14.82 0.08
N VAL A 118 -3.93 -15.81 -0.74
CA VAL A 118 -4.82 -16.91 -1.10
C VAL A 118 -4.98 -17.85 0.09
N THR A 119 -6.23 -18.15 0.45
CA THR A 119 -6.54 -19.03 1.57
C THR A 119 -6.59 -20.49 1.14
N LYS A 120 -6.82 -21.38 2.12
CA LYS A 120 -7.17 -22.78 1.85
C LYS A 120 -8.42 -22.89 0.97
N GLU A 121 -9.45 -22.11 1.25
CA GLU A 121 -10.69 -22.09 0.46
C GLU A 121 -10.44 -21.56 -0.96
N GLY A 122 -9.56 -20.57 -1.11
CA GLY A 122 -9.14 -20.02 -2.40
C GLY A 122 -8.47 -21.07 -3.27
N PHE A 123 -7.42 -21.74 -2.78
CA PHE A 123 -6.79 -22.81 -3.56
C PHE A 123 -7.75 -23.99 -3.79
N THR A 124 -8.66 -24.28 -2.87
CA THR A 124 -9.70 -25.29 -3.11
C THR A 124 -10.58 -24.90 -4.29
N PHE A 125 -10.96 -23.63 -4.39
CA PHE A 125 -11.75 -23.11 -5.50
C PHE A 125 -10.97 -23.15 -6.82
N LEU A 126 -9.71 -22.74 -6.81
CA LEU A 126 -8.84 -22.77 -8.00
C LEU A 126 -8.62 -24.20 -8.50
N LEU A 127 -8.25 -25.14 -7.62
CA LEU A 127 -8.05 -26.54 -7.99
C LEU A 127 -9.33 -27.19 -8.56
N LYS A 128 -10.51 -26.81 -8.05
CA LYS A 128 -11.81 -27.28 -8.60
C LYS A 128 -12.08 -26.82 -10.03
N LYS A 129 -11.48 -25.71 -10.47
CA LYS A 129 -11.61 -25.22 -11.86
C LYS A 129 -10.77 -26.03 -12.84
N ILE A 130 -9.76 -26.77 -12.37
CA ILE A 130 -8.90 -27.59 -13.22
C ILE A 130 -9.69 -28.83 -13.66
N LYS A 131 -10.05 -28.86 -14.95
CA LYS A 131 -10.89 -29.91 -15.52
C LYS A 131 -10.20 -31.28 -15.40
N GLY A 132 -10.91 -32.24 -14.81
CA GLY A 132 -10.44 -33.61 -14.69
C GLY A 132 -9.44 -33.84 -13.53
N LEU A 133 -9.13 -32.82 -12.73
CA LEU A 133 -8.31 -33.00 -11.53
C LEU A 133 -9.09 -33.71 -10.43
N ARG A 134 -8.49 -34.77 -9.89
CA ARG A 134 -8.90 -35.41 -8.62
C ARG A 134 -7.69 -35.42 -7.71
N TYR A 135 -7.88 -35.07 -6.44
CA TYR A 135 -6.78 -35.10 -5.47
C TYR A 135 -7.27 -35.42 -4.06
N SER A 136 -6.36 -35.90 -3.22
CA SER A 136 -6.53 -36.08 -1.79
C SER A 136 -5.25 -35.68 -1.06
N ILE A 137 -5.41 -35.05 0.10
CA ILE A 137 -4.30 -34.68 0.98
C ILE A 137 -4.55 -35.38 2.31
N ILE A 138 -3.58 -36.16 2.76
CA ILE A 138 -3.59 -36.76 4.10
C ILE A 138 -2.40 -36.24 4.90
N TYR A 139 -2.50 -36.29 6.22
CA TYR A 139 -1.47 -35.78 7.14
C TYR A 139 -0.93 -36.95 7.97
N PRO A 140 0.09 -37.69 7.48
CA PRO A 140 0.60 -38.86 8.20
C PRO A 140 1.18 -38.53 9.58
N SER A 141 1.75 -37.34 9.74
CA SER A 141 2.33 -36.92 11.01
C SER A 141 2.39 -35.41 11.17
N THR A 142 2.22 -34.96 12.42
CA THR A 142 2.39 -33.57 12.85
C THR A 142 3.25 -33.57 14.11
N ASN A 143 4.49 -33.12 13.98
CA ASN A 143 5.47 -33.13 15.06
C ASN A 143 5.72 -31.69 15.53
N PHE A 144 5.40 -31.40 16.79
CA PHE A 144 5.66 -30.09 17.38
C PHE A 144 7.12 -29.98 17.82
N ALA A 145 7.75 -28.83 17.58
CA ALA A 145 9.05 -28.51 18.16
C ALA A 145 8.96 -28.50 19.70
N GLN A 146 10.08 -28.72 20.39
CA GLN A 146 10.12 -28.76 21.86
C GLN A 146 9.58 -27.47 22.50
N ASN A 147 9.87 -26.32 21.88
CA ASN A 147 9.39 -25.00 22.31
C ASN A 147 7.94 -24.70 21.89
N ARG A 148 7.30 -25.59 21.10
CA ARG A 148 5.95 -25.44 20.51
C ARG A 148 5.73 -24.19 19.64
N GLU A 149 6.79 -23.49 19.26
CA GLU A 149 6.70 -22.33 18.35
C GLU A 149 6.49 -22.74 16.91
N THR A 150 6.89 -23.96 16.53
CA THR A 150 6.70 -24.51 15.19
C THR A 150 6.21 -25.95 15.26
N ALA A 151 5.63 -26.41 14.15
CA ALA A 151 5.32 -27.81 13.92
C ALA A 151 5.76 -28.21 12.51
N GLN A 152 6.30 -29.42 12.39
CA GLN A 152 6.62 -30.06 11.12
C GLN A 152 5.45 -30.97 10.74
N VAL A 153 4.81 -30.70 9.60
CA VAL A 153 3.66 -31.44 9.10
C VAL A 153 4.04 -32.13 7.80
N ASN A 154 3.92 -33.46 7.79
CA ASN A 154 4.03 -34.25 6.57
C ASN A 154 2.67 -34.29 5.90
N CYS A 155 2.63 -34.00 4.61
CA CYS A 155 1.44 -34.04 3.76
C CYS A 155 1.69 -35.01 2.61
N GLU A 156 0.92 -36.10 2.54
CA GLU A 156 0.90 -36.93 1.33
C GLU A 156 -0.20 -36.40 0.41
N VAL A 157 0.21 -35.84 -0.72
CA VAL A 157 -0.66 -35.36 -1.79
C VAL A 157 -0.74 -36.45 -2.85
N THR A 158 -1.93 -37.00 -3.06
CA THR A 158 -2.23 -37.88 -4.20
C THR A 158 -3.08 -37.10 -5.19
N TYR A 159 -2.70 -37.05 -6.45
CA TYR A 159 -3.48 -36.37 -7.49
C TYR A 159 -3.47 -37.11 -8.83
N GLN A 160 -4.49 -36.86 -9.65
CA GLN A 160 -4.71 -37.48 -10.95
C GLN A 160 -5.39 -36.46 -11.88
N ILE A 161 -4.95 -36.37 -13.13
CA ILE A 161 -5.59 -35.55 -14.16
C ILE A 161 -6.17 -36.48 -15.23
N GLY A 162 -7.48 -36.42 -15.45
CA GLY A 162 -8.16 -37.24 -16.45
C GLY A 162 -8.06 -38.74 -16.15
N GLU A 163 -7.52 -39.51 -17.09
CA GLU A 163 -7.35 -40.97 -16.99
C GLU A 163 -5.93 -41.40 -16.63
N GLU A 164 -5.03 -40.47 -16.34
CA GLU A 164 -3.64 -40.77 -15.98
C GLU A 164 -3.55 -41.57 -14.68
N LYS A 165 -2.40 -42.20 -14.42
CA LYS A 165 -2.20 -42.89 -13.13
C LYS A 165 -2.09 -41.87 -12.01
N PRO A 166 -2.69 -42.11 -10.82
CA PRO A 166 -2.51 -41.25 -9.67
C PRO A 166 -1.03 -41.12 -9.29
N ILE A 167 -0.58 -39.88 -9.13
CA ILE A 167 0.76 -39.52 -8.66
C ILE A 167 0.67 -39.26 -7.16
N LYS A 168 1.66 -39.77 -6.42
CA LYS A 168 1.81 -39.54 -4.99
C LYS A 168 3.06 -38.72 -4.72
N GLN A 169 2.92 -37.66 -3.94
CA GLN A 169 4.01 -36.82 -3.48
C GLN A 169 3.94 -36.64 -1.97
N LEU A 170 5.05 -36.89 -1.28
CA LEU A 170 5.21 -36.52 0.11
C LEU A 170 5.84 -35.13 0.17
N LEU A 171 5.18 -34.21 0.87
CA LEU A 171 5.62 -32.84 1.12
C LEU A 171 5.81 -32.66 2.62
N GLU A 172 6.84 -31.92 2.99
CA GLU A 172 7.13 -31.59 4.37
C GLU A 172 7.05 -30.07 4.54
N PHE A 173 6.21 -29.62 5.46
CA PHE A 173 6.03 -28.21 5.75
C PHE A 173 6.35 -27.93 7.21
N THR A 174 7.22 -26.95 7.45
CA THR A 174 7.30 -26.31 8.76
C THR A 174 6.26 -25.21 8.80
N VAL A 175 5.39 -25.24 9.81
CA VAL A 175 4.37 -24.24 10.05
C VAL A 175 4.56 -23.59 11.40
N LYS A 176 4.31 -22.30 11.48
CA LYS A 176 4.27 -21.60 12.76
C LYS A 176 3.14 -22.14 13.63
N SER A 177 3.52 -22.50 14.84
CA SER A 177 2.66 -22.95 15.92
C SER A 177 2.59 -21.84 16.99
N GLY A 178 1.86 -22.09 18.06
CA GLY A 178 1.88 -21.27 19.26
C GLY A 178 1.57 -22.13 20.46
N PRO A 179 1.63 -21.58 21.68
CA PRO A 179 1.40 -22.34 22.91
C PRO A 179 0.06 -23.09 22.95
N TYR A 180 -0.93 -22.57 22.23
CA TYR A 180 -2.30 -23.08 22.14
C TYR A 180 -2.66 -23.68 20.77
N ALA A 181 -1.70 -23.81 19.86
CA ALA A 181 -1.96 -24.39 18.54
C ALA A 181 -2.26 -25.89 18.66
N THR A 182 -3.29 -26.33 17.97
CA THR A 182 -3.69 -27.74 17.90
C THR A 182 -3.13 -28.37 16.62
N THR A 183 -3.07 -29.71 16.60
CA THR A 183 -2.74 -30.48 15.38
C THR A 183 -3.62 -30.07 14.20
N ASP A 184 -4.92 -29.85 14.42
CA ASP A 184 -5.85 -29.42 13.39
C ASP A 184 -5.49 -28.03 12.82
N SER A 185 -5.11 -27.08 13.68
CA SER A 185 -4.66 -25.76 13.23
C SER A 185 -3.38 -25.85 12.38
N CYS A 186 -2.41 -26.67 12.78
CA CYS A 186 -1.18 -26.88 12.02
C CYS A 186 -1.46 -27.59 10.69
N ASN A 187 -2.34 -28.60 10.69
CA ASN A 187 -2.76 -29.30 9.48
C ASN A 187 -3.48 -28.37 8.51
N GLY A 188 -4.33 -27.46 9.00
CA GLY A 188 -4.98 -26.45 8.16
C GLY A 188 -3.99 -25.50 7.48
N LYS A 189 -2.91 -25.10 8.16
CA LYS A 189 -1.82 -24.31 7.56
C LYS A 189 -1.08 -25.12 6.51
N ALA A 190 -0.70 -26.35 6.83
CA ALA A 190 0.00 -27.23 5.89
C ALA A 190 -0.86 -27.61 4.67
N GLU A 191 -2.17 -27.77 4.84
CA GLU A 191 -3.14 -28.00 3.76
C GLU A 191 -3.14 -26.85 2.75
N ARG A 192 -3.10 -25.61 3.24
CA ARG A 192 -2.99 -24.43 2.37
C ARG A 192 -1.70 -24.49 1.55
N LYS A 193 -0.56 -24.77 2.18
CA LYS A 193 0.75 -24.88 1.51
C LYS A 193 0.77 -26.02 0.48
N ALA A 194 0.21 -27.18 0.83
CA ALA A 194 0.11 -28.35 -0.05
C ALA A 194 -0.78 -28.07 -1.28
N LYS A 195 -1.88 -27.34 -1.10
CA LYS A 195 -2.75 -26.92 -2.20
C LYS A 195 -2.10 -25.87 -3.09
N CYS A 196 -1.37 -24.93 -2.51
CA CYS A 196 -0.56 -23.97 -3.25
C CYS A 196 0.47 -24.69 -4.13
N TRP A 197 1.23 -25.63 -3.54
CA TRP A 197 2.17 -26.47 -4.26
C TRP A 197 1.50 -27.22 -5.42
N LEU A 198 0.36 -27.88 -5.16
CA LEU A 198 -0.35 -28.64 -6.18
C LEU A 198 -0.83 -27.74 -7.33
N TYR A 199 -1.37 -26.57 -7.01
CA TYR A 199 -1.84 -25.61 -8.00
C TYR A 199 -0.68 -25.10 -8.87
N ASN A 200 0.41 -24.66 -8.24
CA ASN A 200 1.62 -24.22 -8.94
C ASN A 200 2.21 -25.32 -9.83
N HIS A 201 2.23 -26.56 -9.33
CA HIS A 201 2.75 -27.71 -10.05
C HIS A 201 1.94 -28.04 -11.31
N ILE A 202 0.61 -27.93 -11.25
CA ILE A 202 -0.27 -28.26 -12.38
C ILE A 202 -0.36 -27.10 -13.38
N GLU A 203 -0.57 -25.87 -12.90
CA GLU A 203 -0.80 -24.71 -13.76
C GLU A 203 0.50 -24.07 -14.27
N GLY A 204 1.66 -24.49 -13.74
CA GLY A 204 2.97 -23.91 -14.08
C GLY A 204 3.15 -22.49 -13.55
N THR A 205 2.52 -22.19 -12.40
CA THR A 205 2.61 -20.88 -11.74
C THR A 205 3.61 -20.90 -10.59
N ASP A 206 4.00 -19.72 -10.12
CA ASP A 206 4.83 -19.57 -8.92
C ASP A 206 4.15 -18.60 -7.95
N ILE A 207 2.94 -18.95 -7.53
CA ILE A 207 2.23 -18.20 -6.50
C ILE A 207 2.94 -18.47 -5.19
N THR A 208 3.50 -17.42 -4.60
CA THR A 208 4.18 -17.55 -3.30
C THR A 208 3.18 -17.94 -2.23
N ASP A 209 3.51 -18.98 -1.48
CA ASP A 209 2.83 -19.34 -0.25
C ASP A 209 3.23 -18.35 0.86
N GLY A 210 2.79 -17.09 0.75
CA GLY A 210 2.98 -16.12 1.81
C GLY A 210 2.23 -16.61 3.04
N ASP A 211 2.92 -17.05 4.08
CA ASP A 211 2.25 -17.30 5.35
C ASP A 211 1.92 -15.94 5.98
N ALA A 212 0.68 -15.77 6.40
CA ALA A 212 0.19 -14.56 7.06
C ALA A 212 1.02 -14.14 8.30
N GLU A 213 1.79 -15.09 8.84
CA GLU A 213 2.59 -14.95 10.06
C GLU A 213 4.11 -15.09 9.84
N ASP A 214 4.57 -15.35 8.60
CA ASP A 214 5.99 -15.50 8.22
C ASP A 214 6.64 -14.16 7.83
N ILE A 215 5.85 -13.08 7.75
CA ILE A 215 6.43 -11.74 7.74
C ILE A 215 6.96 -11.48 9.16
N GLN A 216 8.23 -11.83 9.40
CA GLN A 216 9.00 -10.97 10.27
C GLN A 216 9.00 -9.60 9.61
N TYR A 217 8.45 -8.61 10.32
CA TYR A 217 8.70 -7.23 10.02
C TYR A 217 10.21 -7.01 10.16
N THR A 218 10.96 -7.23 9.09
CA THR A 218 11.91 -6.19 8.76
C THR A 218 11.01 -5.03 8.36
N GLU A 219 11.07 -3.92 9.09
CA GLU A 219 10.69 -2.65 8.51
C GLU A 219 11.56 -2.46 7.26
N VAL A 220 11.17 -3.07 6.14
CA VAL A 220 11.45 -2.48 4.86
C VAL A 220 10.49 -1.31 4.85
N SER A 221 10.99 -0.21 5.39
CA SER A 221 10.37 1.10 5.38
C SER A 221 9.78 1.33 3.99
N SER A 222 8.52 0.99 3.81
CA SER A 222 7.62 1.75 2.97
C SER A 222 7.43 3.05 3.73
N THR A 223 8.43 3.92 3.63
CA THR A 223 8.59 5.27 4.21
C THR A 223 7.36 5.77 4.96
N ARG A 224 7.10 5.21 6.14
CA ARG A 224 6.30 5.88 7.16
C ARG A 224 7.33 6.51 8.04
N LEU A 225 7.63 7.77 7.72
CA LEU A 225 8.42 8.65 8.56
C LEU A 225 7.99 8.43 10.02
N SER A 226 8.97 8.29 10.91
CA SER A 226 8.73 8.25 12.35
C SER A 226 7.88 9.45 12.77
N LYS A 227 7.21 9.40 13.93
CA LYS A 227 6.42 10.56 14.42
C LYS A 227 7.26 11.84 14.45
N GLU A 228 8.54 11.73 14.78
CA GLU A 228 9.49 12.84 14.77
C GLU A 228 9.78 13.34 13.35
N GLU A 229 9.98 12.44 12.39
CA GLU A 229 10.18 12.79 10.99
C GLU A 229 8.92 13.35 10.32
N GLN A 230 7.71 12.88 10.68
CA GLN A 230 6.44 13.46 10.22
C GLN A 230 6.25 14.87 10.75
N ILE A 231 6.67 15.15 11.98
CA ILE A 231 6.64 16.50 12.56
C ILE A 231 7.64 17.38 11.81
N LYS A 232 8.86 16.89 11.55
CA LYS A 232 9.86 17.61 10.76
C LYS A 232 9.39 17.90 9.34
N GLU A 233 8.79 16.93 8.65
CA GLU A 233 8.28 17.11 7.28
C GLU A 233 7.10 18.10 7.25
N LYS A 234 6.19 18.05 8.23
CA LYS A 234 5.09 19.03 8.34
C LYS A 234 5.59 20.45 8.61
N GLU A 235 6.55 20.61 9.51
CA GLU A 235 7.17 21.93 9.74
C GLU A 235 7.93 22.40 8.51
N LEU A 236 8.64 21.51 7.81
CA LEU A 236 9.34 21.85 6.57
C LEU A 236 8.38 22.29 5.46
N SER A 237 7.28 21.55 5.26
CA SER A 237 6.23 21.92 4.30
C SER A 237 5.58 23.26 4.66
N ARG A 238 5.32 23.51 5.95
CA ARG A 238 4.77 24.78 6.42
C ARG A 238 5.73 25.95 6.14
N LEU A 239 7.02 25.78 6.40
CA LEU A 239 8.03 26.81 6.15
C LEU A 239 8.16 27.09 4.65
N LYS A 240 8.18 26.04 3.82
CA LYS A 240 8.23 26.18 2.36
C LYS A 240 7.02 26.92 1.81
N ASP A 241 5.81 26.52 2.21
CA ASP A 241 4.56 27.19 1.80
C ASP A 241 4.54 28.67 2.22
N HIS A 242 5.09 28.99 3.40
CA HIS A 242 5.18 30.36 3.89
C HIS A 242 6.16 31.20 3.05
N LEU A 243 7.29 30.64 2.63
CA LEU A 243 8.26 31.32 1.76
C LEU A 243 7.74 31.51 0.33
N GLU A 244 7.10 30.50 -0.25
CA GLU A 244 6.56 30.57 -1.61
C GLU A 244 5.48 31.64 -1.76
N ARG A 245 4.66 31.84 -0.72
CA ARG A 245 3.59 32.84 -0.68
C ARG A 245 4.04 34.20 -0.15
N ALA A 246 5.27 34.33 0.33
CA ALA A 246 5.76 35.59 0.86
C ALA A 246 5.92 36.63 -0.24
N ASP A 247 5.17 37.72 -0.12
CA ASP A 247 5.18 38.90 -0.99
C ASP A 247 5.84 40.12 -0.33
N LYS A 248 6.19 40.00 0.96
CA LYS A 248 6.75 41.08 1.79
C LYS A 248 7.92 40.59 2.62
N LEU A 249 8.91 41.46 2.81
CA LEU A 249 10.08 41.18 3.63
C LEU A 249 9.72 40.79 5.07
N SER A 250 8.68 41.42 5.65
CA SER A 250 8.19 41.07 6.98
C SER A 250 7.72 39.62 7.11
N ALA A 251 7.24 39.01 6.02
CA ALA A 251 6.76 37.63 6.04
C ALA A 251 7.94 36.65 6.11
N ILE A 252 9.02 36.89 5.37
CA ILE A 252 10.20 36.01 5.41
C ILE A 252 10.99 36.19 6.72
N LEU A 253 11.03 37.40 7.30
CA LEU A 253 11.71 37.64 8.58
C LEU A 253 11.09 36.85 9.75
N GLN A 254 9.80 36.52 9.69
CA GLN A 254 9.13 35.71 10.74
C GLN A 254 9.65 34.28 10.82
N VAL A 255 10.21 33.75 9.73
CA VAL A 255 10.69 32.37 9.62
C VAL A 255 12.21 32.27 9.57
N LYS A 256 12.93 33.40 9.56
CA LYS A 256 14.40 33.48 9.45
C LYS A 256 15.12 32.56 10.45
N GLN A 257 14.76 32.65 11.74
CA GLN A 257 15.39 31.83 12.77
C GLN A 257 15.12 30.33 12.57
N SER A 258 13.88 29.96 12.26
CA SER A 258 13.50 28.56 12.03
C SER A 258 14.17 27.94 10.81
N ILE A 259 14.52 28.76 9.81
CA ILE A 259 15.26 28.32 8.62
C ILE A 259 16.76 28.22 8.92
N ALA A 260 17.31 29.16 9.69
CA ALA A 260 18.70 29.11 10.14
C ALA A 260 18.98 27.88 11.02
N ASP A 261 18.02 27.48 11.85
CA ASP A 261 18.10 26.29 12.71
C ASP A 261 17.80 24.98 11.95
N SER A 262 17.41 25.06 10.67
CA SER A 262 17.10 23.90 9.82
C SER A 262 18.32 23.45 9.03
N ASP A 263 18.64 22.17 9.07
CA ASP A 263 19.71 21.54 8.27
C ASP A 263 19.34 21.36 6.78
N ASN A 264 18.15 21.80 6.35
CA ASN A 264 17.67 21.64 4.98
C ASN A 264 18.23 22.72 4.03
N PHE A 265 19.12 22.31 3.13
CA PHE A 265 19.79 23.17 2.16
C PHE A 265 18.81 23.84 1.16
N GLU A 266 17.82 23.12 0.64
CA GLU A 266 16.85 23.67 -0.32
C GLU A 266 16.01 24.80 0.29
N LEU A 267 15.64 24.67 1.57
CA LEU A 267 14.87 25.68 2.28
C LEU A 267 15.70 26.95 2.54
N GLN A 268 16.99 26.78 2.85
CA GLN A 268 17.93 27.90 2.98
C GLN A 268 18.15 28.60 1.63
N GLU A 269 18.28 27.85 0.54
CA GLU A 269 18.43 28.41 -0.81
C GLU A 269 17.16 29.18 -1.24
N LEU A 270 15.97 28.62 -0.97
CA LEU A 270 14.70 29.30 -1.24
C LEU A 270 14.57 30.61 -0.43
N TYR A 271 14.97 30.59 0.84
CA TYR A 271 14.99 31.78 1.68
C TYR A 271 15.94 32.85 1.12
N ASN A 272 17.17 32.48 0.75
CA ASN A 272 18.14 33.40 0.17
C ASN A 272 17.64 34.01 -1.16
N SER A 273 17.02 33.18 -2.00
CA SER A 273 16.38 33.65 -3.24
C SER A 273 15.29 34.69 -2.96
N LYS A 274 14.45 34.44 -1.95
CA LYS A 274 13.41 35.37 -1.51
C LYS A 274 13.97 36.64 -0.86
N GLU A 275 15.07 36.55 -0.13
CA GLU A 275 15.78 37.73 0.37
C GLU A 275 16.27 38.61 -0.79
N ASN A 276 16.89 38.01 -1.81
CA ASN A 276 17.39 38.72 -2.98
C ASN A 276 16.26 39.37 -3.81
N GLU A 277 15.06 38.79 -3.79
CA GLU A 277 13.86 39.37 -4.40
C GLU A 277 13.32 40.55 -3.58
N LEU A 278 13.12 40.36 -2.27
CA LEU A 278 12.29 41.25 -1.46
C LEU A 278 13.08 42.37 -0.75
N ILE A 279 14.37 42.17 -0.46
CA ILE A 279 15.19 43.19 0.23
C ILE A 279 15.40 44.43 -0.64
N PRO A 280 15.81 44.33 -1.92
CA PRO A 280 15.96 45.51 -2.77
C PRO A 280 14.65 46.31 -2.90
N LEU A 281 13.52 45.62 -3.05
CA LEU A 281 12.19 46.24 -3.12
C LEU A 281 11.82 46.97 -1.82
N ALA A 282 12.11 46.34 -0.67
CA ALA A 282 11.87 46.95 0.63
C ALA A 282 12.73 48.20 0.86
N ILE A 283 14.03 48.15 0.50
CA ILE A 283 14.94 49.29 0.59
C ILE A 283 14.46 50.44 -0.32
N GLN A 284 14.07 50.13 -1.56
CA GLN A 284 13.58 51.14 -2.49
C GLN A 284 12.32 51.84 -1.99
N GLY A 285 11.42 51.11 -1.33
CA GLY A 285 10.16 51.63 -0.80
C GLY A 285 10.29 52.48 0.47
N ILE A 286 11.49 52.63 1.04
CA ILE A 286 11.72 53.43 2.25
C ILE A 286 12.03 54.88 1.90
N GLU A 287 11.26 55.81 2.47
CA GLU A 287 11.36 57.26 2.21
C GLU A 287 12.06 58.03 3.35
N ASN A 288 12.43 57.39 4.46
CA ASN A 288 13.06 58.07 5.59
C ASN A 288 14.15 57.22 6.27
N LEU A 289 15.16 57.89 6.85
CA LEU A 289 16.29 57.20 7.51
C LEU A 289 15.87 56.31 8.69
N LYS A 290 14.86 56.71 9.46
CA LYS A 290 14.46 55.96 10.66
C LYS A 290 13.94 54.57 10.32
N ASP A 291 13.20 54.44 9.23
CA ASP A 291 12.67 53.16 8.78
C ASP A 291 13.75 52.31 8.09
N LEU A 292 14.75 52.95 7.45
CA LEU A 292 15.92 52.27 6.90
C LEU A 292 16.80 51.68 8.02
N GLU A 293 17.00 52.42 9.12
CA GLU A 293 17.75 51.96 10.29
C GLU A 293 17.11 50.78 11.00
N LYS A 294 15.77 50.65 10.97
CA LYS A 294 15.08 49.47 11.49
C LYS A 294 15.34 48.22 10.65
N LEU A 295 15.65 48.37 9.37
CA LEU A 295 15.90 47.26 8.46
C LEU A 295 17.34 46.74 8.54
N SER A 296 18.29 47.65 8.82
CA SER A 296 19.73 47.35 8.86
C SER A 296 20.13 46.11 9.68
N PRO A 297 19.58 45.85 10.89
CA PRO A 297 19.95 44.66 11.68
C PRO A 297 19.54 43.32 11.05
N HIS A 298 18.67 43.35 10.04
CA HIS A 298 18.16 42.15 9.39
C HIS A 298 18.90 41.78 8.09
N ILE A 299 19.75 42.69 7.60
CA ILE A 299 20.51 42.52 6.37
C ILE A 299 21.93 42.07 6.68
N GLU A 300 22.25 40.83 6.31
CA GLU A 300 23.56 40.22 6.57
C GLU A 300 24.39 40.00 5.30
N GLN A 301 23.72 39.92 4.14
CA GLN A 301 24.39 39.70 2.86
C GLN A 301 25.08 40.99 2.38
N ILE A 302 26.35 40.87 1.98
CA ILE A 302 27.19 42.01 1.56
C ILE A 302 26.54 42.82 0.44
N GLU A 303 25.93 42.14 -0.55
CA GLU A 303 25.28 42.78 -1.70
C GLU A 303 24.13 43.70 -1.27
N HIS A 304 23.35 43.27 -0.28
CA HIS A 304 22.24 44.05 0.27
C HIS A 304 22.70 45.17 1.21
N ILE A 305 23.82 44.98 1.92
CA ILE A 305 24.42 46.03 2.75
C ILE A 305 24.83 47.22 1.88
N VAL A 306 25.42 46.95 0.69
CA VAL A 306 25.77 48.01 -0.27
C VAL A 306 24.52 48.79 -0.71
N LEU A 307 23.43 48.10 -1.04
CA LEU A 307 22.16 48.75 -1.40
C LEU A 307 21.60 49.62 -0.26
N LEU A 308 21.71 49.14 0.99
CA LEU A 308 21.27 49.89 2.15
C LEU A 308 22.12 51.16 2.38
N ASP A 309 23.45 51.05 2.22
CA ASP A 309 24.36 52.19 2.34
C ASP A 309 24.15 53.22 1.22
N ASP A 310 23.88 52.78 0.00
CA ASP A 310 23.50 53.64 -1.13
C ASP A 310 22.21 54.41 -0.82
N LYS A 311 21.18 53.70 -0.35
CA LYS A 311 19.90 54.33 0.03
C LYS A 311 20.04 55.30 1.20
N LYS A 312 20.90 54.97 2.17
CA LYS A 312 21.20 55.84 3.31
C LYS A 312 21.88 57.14 2.87
N ARG A 313 22.80 57.07 1.91
CA ARG A 313 23.44 58.26 1.30
C ARG A 313 22.45 59.11 0.52
N GLU A 314 21.56 58.47 -0.25
CA GLU A 314 20.49 59.16 -0.99
C GLU A 314 19.58 59.96 -0.04
N LEU A 315 19.01 59.30 0.97
CA LEU A 315 18.09 59.95 1.92
C LEU A 315 18.81 60.97 2.82
N GLY A 316 20.08 60.74 3.15
CA GLY A 316 20.91 61.67 3.93
C GLY A 316 21.30 62.94 3.15
N ALA A 317 21.29 62.90 1.82
CA ALA A 317 21.47 64.08 0.97
C ALA A 317 20.17 64.88 0.75
N GLN A 318 19.01 64.28 1.07
CA GLN A 318 17.68 64.89 0.94
C GLN A 318 17.14 65.48 2.26
N ALA A 319 17.73 65.14 3.40
CA ALA A 319 17.39 65.63 4.74
C ALA A 319 18.20 66.89 5.13
#